data_AF-A0A6G5RQD7-F1
#
_entry.id   AF-A0A6G5RQD7-F1
#
_cell.length_a   1.000
_cell.length_b   1.000
_cell.length_c   1.000
_cell.angle_alpha   90.00
_cell.angle_beta   90.00
_cell.angle_gamma   90.00
#
_symmetry.space_group_name_H-M   'P 1'
#
loop_
_entity.id
_entity.type
_entity.pdbx_description
1 polymer ?
#
loop_
_entity_poly.entity_id
_entity_poly.type
_entity_poly.pdbx_seq_one_letter_code
_entity_poly.pdbx_strand_id
1 'polypeptide(L)' 'MSGHPSPRWPAEEREDTETCYILSGRALVTDAAKGGTFEISASDVIVQPKGWSGRWDVEETIRKVYGIGR' A
#
# COMPACT_ATOMS: atom_id res chain seq x y z
N MET A 1 20.52 -4.51 9.52
CA MET A 1 19.33 -3.69 9.83
C MET A 1 19.74 -2.23 9.78
N SER A 2 19.58 -1.57 8.62
CA SER A 2 19.95 -0.16 8.45
C SER A 2 18.82 0.72 9.02
N GLY A 3 19.13 1.53 10.03
CA GLY A 3 18.18 2.42 10.72
C GLY A 3 17.75 3.66 9.92
N HIS A 4 17.46 3.51 8.63
CA HIS A 4 16.82 4.59 7.87
C HIS A 4 15.30 4.47 8.06
N PRO A 5 14.60 5.52 8.54
CA PRO A 5 13.15 5.44 8.68
C PRO A 5 12.51 5.19 7.31
N SER A 6 11.73 4.12 7.21
CA SER A 6 10.88 3.80 6.06
C SER A 6 10.07 5.05 5.66
N PRO A 7 10.11 5.51 4.40
CA PRO A 7 9.26 6.60 3.97
C PRO A 7 7.79 6.23 4.20
N ARG A 8 7.07 7.15 4.83
CA ARG A 8 5.67 6.99 5.23
C ARG A 8 4.80 7.89 4.36
N TRP A 9 3.96 7.29 3.53
CA TRP A 9 3.07 8.00 2.63
C TRP A 9 1.62 7.91 3.10
N PRO A 10 0.97 9.04 3.46
CA PRO A 10 -0.47 9.07 3.62
C PRO A 10 -1.15 8.92 2.26
N ALA A 11 -2.22 8.14 2.22
CA ALA A 11 -3.15 8.07 1.10
C ALA A 11 -4.49 8.63 1.58
N GLU A 12 -4.83 9.81 1.08
CA GLU A 12 -6.10 10.47 1.37
C GLU A 12 -7.15 10.00 0.35
N GLU A 13 -8.33 9.67 0.87
CA GLU A 13 -9.56 9.26 0.19
C GLU A 13 -9.46 9.08 -1.34
N ARG A 14 -9.24 7.83 -1.78
CA ARG A 14 -9.06 7.52 -3.20
C ARG A 14 -10.33 7.82 -4.00
N GLU A 15 -10.20 8.57 -5.09
CA GLU A 15 -11.30 8.86 -6.03
C GLU A 15 -11.80 7.59 -6.76
N ASP A 16 -10.89 6.68 -7.07
CA ASP A 16 -11.11 5.44 -7.82
C ASP A 16 -10.56 4.22 -7.05
N THR A 17 -10.97 3.02 -7.46
CA THR A 17 -10.41 1.77 -6.93
C THR A 17 -9.05 1.50 -7.56
N GLU A 18 -8.01 1.32 -6.75
CA GLU A 18 -6.69 0.88 -7.21
C GLU A 18 -6.46 -0.57 -6.80
N THR A 19 -6.26 -1.45 -7.78
CA THR A 19 -5.78 -2.81 -7.56
C THR A 19 -4.29 -2.87 -7.87
N CYS A 20 -3.48 -3.40 -6.95
CA CYS A 20 -2.05 -3.55 -7.13
C CYS A 20 -1.64 -5.02 -7.07
N TYR A 21 -0.77 -5.44 -7.97
CA TYR A 21 0.02 -6.67 -7.85
C TYR A 21 1.48 -6.29 -7.54
N ILE A 22 2.00 -6.80 -6.43
CA ILE A 22 3.36 -6.46 -5.97
C ILE A 22 4.37 -7.39 -6.63
N LEU A 23 5.30 -6.80 -7.39
CA LEU A 23 6.37 -7.53 -8.08
C LEU A 23 7.59 -7.76 -7.19
N SER A 24 7.91 -6.80 -6.32
CA SER A 24 9.05 -6.85 -5.40
C SER A 24 8.93 -5.80 -4.30
N GLY A 25 9.71 -5.97 -3.22
CA GLY A 25 9.77 -5.07 -2.07
C GLY A 25 8.85 -5.50 -0.93
N ARG A 26 8.78 -4.68 0.12
CA ARG A 26 7.96 -4.91 1.32
C ARG A 26 7.46 -3.59 1.90
N ALA A 27 6.21 -3.57 2.34
CA ALA A 27 5.62 -2.42 2.99
C ALA A 27 4.57 -2.85 4.03
N LEU A 28 4.30 -1.98 4.99
CA LEU A 28 3.13 -2.07 5.85
C LEU A 28 2.06 -1.12 5.34
N VAL A 29 0.85 -1.62 5.12
CA VAL A 29 -0.31 -0.83 4.70
C VAL A 29 -1.32 -0.80 5.84
N THR A 30 -1.56 0.39 6.40
CA THR A 30 -2.59 0.60 7.42
C THR A 30 -3.86 1.14 6.77
N ASP A 31 -4.97 0.44 6.93
CA ASP A 31 -6.31 0.89 6.57
C ASP A 31 -6.82 1.88 7.64
N ALA A 32 -7.13 3.12 7.24
CA ALA A 32 -7.54 4.15 8.19
C ALA A 32 -8.96 3.92 8.75
N ALA A 33 -9.85 3.29 7.99
CA ALA A 33 -11.25 3.08 8.39
C ALA A 33 -11.41 1.87 9.31
N LYS A 34 -10.64 0.80 9.05
CA LYS A 34 -10.70 -0.46 9.83
C LYS A 34 -9.59 -0.57 10.88
N GLY A 35 -8.54 0.24 10.79
CA GLY A 35 -7.38 0.24 11.69
C GLY A 35 -6.42 -0.94 11.51
N GLY A 36 -6.70 -1.86 10.58
CA GLY A 36 -5.85 -3.01 10.31
C GLY A 36 -4.55 -2.61 9.62
N THR A 37 -3.42 -3.17 10.06
CA THR A 37 -2.13 -3.03 9.37
C THR A 37 -1.74 -4.37 8.77
N PHE A 38 -1.39 -4.36 7.49
CA PHE A 38 -1.09 -5.54 6.70
C PHE A 38 0.33 -5.41 6.14
N GLU A 39 1.15 -6.43 6.33
CA GLU A 39 2.41 -6.55 5.60
C GLU A 39 2.11 -7.05 4.19
N ILE A 40 2.71 -6.40 3.20
CA ILE A 40 2.62 -6.78 1.79
C ILE A 40 4.01 -6.98 1.21
N SER A 41 4.12 -7.92 0.29
CA SER A 41 5.37 -8.36 -0.32
C SER A 41 5.15 -8.89 -1.74
N ALA A 42 6.22 -9.38 -2.37
CA ALA A 42 6.14 -9.93 -3.72
C ALA A 42 5.07 -11.04 -3.84
N SER A 43 4.31 -10.99 -4.93
CA SER A 43 3.17 -11.87 -5.24
C SER A 43 1.85 -11.55 -4.52
N ASP A 44 1.82 -10.57 -3.63
CA ASP A 44 0.56 -10.12 -3.04
C ASP A 44 -0.26 -9.30 -4.03
N VAL A 45 -1.58 -9.46 -3.94
CA VAL A 45 -2.57 -8.59 -4.59
C VAL A 45 -3.32 -7.84 -3.51
N ILE A 46 -3.36 -6.52 -3.63
CA ILE A 46 -4.17 -5.67 -2.75
C ILE A 46 -5.17 -4.84 -3.54
N VAL A 47 -6.29 -4.54 -2.91
CA VAL A 47 -7.33 -3.68 -3.46
C VAL A 47 -7.57 -2.53 -2.48
N GLN A 48 -7.39 -1.32 -2.97
CA GLN A 48 -7.73 -0.08 -2.27
C GLN A 48 -9.01 0.44 -2.93
N PRO A 49 -10.20 0.14 -2.38
CA PRO A 49 -11.46 0.53 -3.00
C PRO A 49 -11.61 2.05 -3.08
N LYS A 50 -12.51 2.53 -3.94
CA LYS A 50 -12.95 3.93 -3.93
C LYS A 50 -13.35 4.37 -2.51
N GLY A 51 -12.91 5.57 -2.12
CA GLY A 51 -13.07 6.12 -0.77
C GLY A 51 -12.07 5.57 0.26
N TRP A 52 -11.21 4.62 -0.13
CA TRP A 52 -10.20 4.11 0.79
C TRP A 52 -9.19 5.20 1.15
N SER A 53 -8.83 5.23 2.43
CA SER A 53 -7.74 6.05 2.96
C SER A 53 -6.86 5.19 3.87
N GLY A 54 -5.61 5.59 4.02
CA GLY A 54 -4.65 4.81 4.78
C GLY A 54 -3.24 5.36 4.77
N ARG A 55 -2.30 4.51 5.19
CA ARG A 55 -0.87 4.82 5.22
C ARG A 55 -0.08 3.67 4.65
N TRP A 56 0.95 4.00 3.87
CA TRP A 56 1.97 3.07 3.42
C TRP A 56 3.29 3.39 4.11
N ASP A 57 3.84 2.45 4.85
CA ASP A 57 5.22 2.52 5.36
C ASP A 57 6.08 1.56 4.54
N VAL A 58 6.92 2.10 3.64
CA VAL A 58 7.68 1.30 2.68
C VAL A 58 9.04 0.92 3.29
N GLU A 59 9.18 -0.34 3.68
CA GLU A 59 10.40 -0.86 4.32
C GLU A 59 11.49 -1.22 3.31
N GLU A 60 11.08 -1.69 2.13
CA GLU A 60 11.94 -1.98 0.99
C GLU A 60 11.29 -1.42 -0.27
N THR A 61 12.09 -0.87 -1.20
CA THR A 61 11.55 -0.23 -2.42
C THR A 61 10.56 -1.15 -3.14
N ILE A 62 9.31 -0.71 -3.25
CA ILE A 62 8.22 -1.46 -3.89
C ILE A 62 8.27 -1.27 -5.40
N ARG A 63 8.10 -2.38 -6.13
CA ARG A 63 7.69 -2.37 -7.54
C ARG A 63 6.33 -3.03 -7.66
N LYS A 64 5.38 -2.36 -8.32
CA LYS A 64 4.01 -2.87 -8.51
C LYS A 64 3.53 -2.66 -9.94
N VAL A 65 2.63 -3.53 -10.37
CA VAL A 65 1.68 -3.25 -11.45
C VAL A 65 0.38 -2.78 -10.80
N TYR A 66 -0.23 -1.74 -11.33
CA TYR A 66 -1.50 -1.23 -10.81
C TYR A 66 -2.52 -1.04 -11.92
N GLY A 67 -3.79 -1.23 -11.58
CA GLY A 67 -4.93 -0.93 -12.41
C GLY A 67 -5.88 -0.02 -11.66
N ILE A 68 -6.36 1.02 -12.33
CA ILE A 68 -7.37 1.94 -11.81
C ILE A 68 -8.73 1.56 -12.39
N GLY A 69 -9.67 1.19 -11.52
CA GLY A 69 -11.06 0.92 -11.85
C GLY A 69 -11.95 2.05 -11.36
N ARG A 70 -12.80 2.57 -12.24
CA ARG A 70 -13.78 3.62 -11.94
C ARG A 70 -15.09 3.03 -11.43
#